data_AF-A0A380JEQ2-F1
#
_entry.id   AF-A0A380JEQ2-F1
#
_cell.length_a   1.000
_cell.length_b   1.000
_cell.length_c   1.000
_cell.angle_alpha   90.00
_cell.angle_beta   90.00
_cell.angle_gamma   90.00
#
_symmetry.space_group_name_H-M   'P 1'
#
loop_
_entity.id
_entity.type
_entity.pdbx_description
1 polymer ?
#
loop_
_entity_poly.entity_id
_entity_poly.type
_entity_poly.pdbx_seq_one_letter_code
_entity_poly.pdbx_strand_id
1 'polypeptide(L)'
;MKKTFRLFSASLVLALCLGMTACQSSQHKTSTKSSTKTQMTSKSSQKKSSSQSSKGQEKNSSSSSSASSSSQADKKQEPEQKQDGKSSENSSLNLDALTQGDYSSIAGTWTDASGRVIVISPQGRISVLGTRGTMTIGRDGKGEALMTVTYDDGSSFGILIYGAGQAIPERHFQSGQADPSDTSKDRLVTAYSDILDQGGSEQFKNQVLYKSSNDYSSLSQ
;
A
#
# COMPACT_ATOMS: atom_id res chain seq x y z
N MET A 1 46.22 29.93 21.07
CA MET A 1 45.63 30.43 22.34
C MET A 1 44.36 29.64 22.59
N LYS A 2 44.28 28.98 23.75
CA LYS A 2 43.28 27.96 24.11
C LYS A 2 42.07 28.64 24.76
N LYS A 3 40.85 28.26 24.38
CA LYS A 3 39.64 28.51 25.20
C LYS A 3 38.84 27.22 25.28
N THR A 4 39.13 26.44 26.32
CA THR A 4 38.37 25.24 26.68
C THR A 4 37.23 25.64 27.59
N PHE A 5 36.04 25.21 27.19
CA PHE A 5 34.77 25.36 27.89
C PHE A 5 34.76 24.45 29.13
N ARG A 6 34.43 24.98 30.31
CA ARG A 6 34.26 24.23 31.55
C ARG A 6 32.81 24.33 31.98
N LEU A 7 32.13 23.19 31.91
CA LEU A 7 30.81 22.90 32.50
C LEU A 7 30.90 23.01 34.03
N PHE A 8 29.88 23.61 34.66
CA PHE A 8 29.59 23.38 36.07
C PHE A 8 28.09 23.36 36.36
N SER A 9 27.71 22.25 36.98
CA SER A 9 26.69 22.05 38.01
C SER A 9 25.20 22.18 37.70
N ALA A 10 24.58 21.02 37.89
CA ALA A 10 23.18 20.74 38.06
C ALA A 10 22.51 21.62 39.12
N SER A 11 21.27 22.02 38.84
CA SER A 11 20.27 22.28 39.87
C SER A 11 19.00 21.50 39.53
N LEU A 12 18.83 20.46 40.35
CA LEU A 12 17.64 19.70 40.63
C LEU A 12 16.50 20.63 41.10
N VAL A 13 15.37 20.68 40.40
CA VAL A 13 14.06 20.96 41.01
C VAL A 13 13.01 20.05 40.39
N LEU A 14 12.62 19.06 41.18
CA LEU A 14 11.51 18.14 40.95
C LEU A 14 10.20 18.88 41.33
N ALA A 15 9.30 19.08 40.38
CA ALA A 15 7.94 19.55 40.66
C ALA A 15 6.93 18.63 39.96
N LEU A 16 6.57 17.57 40.68
CA LEU A 16 5.41 16.72 40.42
C LEU A 16 4.13 17.49 40.79
N CYS A 17 3.33 17.86 39.79
CA CYS A 17 1.93 18.21 40.00
C CYS A 17 1.07 17.28 39.12
N LEU A 18 0.57 16.22 39.76
CA LEU A 18 -0.54 15.41 39.27
C LEU A 18 -1.82 16.23 39.41
N GLY A 19 -2.48 16.51 38.30
CA GLY A 19 -3.81 17.13 38.26
C GLY A 19 -4.74 16.31 37.36
N MET A 20 -5.32 15.23 37.90
CA MET A 20 -6.47 14.56 37.31
C MET A 20 -7.70 15.42 37.58
N THR A 21 -8.29 16.00 36.53
CA THR A 21 -9.66 16.52 36.60
C THR A 21 -10.55 15.54 35.84
N ALA A 22 -11.24 14.70 36.59
CA ALA A 22 -12.38 13.92 36.12
C ALA A 22 -13.66 14.70 36.42
N CYS A 23 -14.52 14.85 35.40
CA CYS A 23 -15.96 15.14 35.40
C CYS A 23 -16.29 15.76 34.03
N GLN A 24 -17.38 15.47 33.31
CA GLN A 24 -18.58 14.71 33.59
C GLN A 24 -19.34 14.55 32.26
N SER A 25 -19.90 13.37 32.01
CA SER A 25 -20.91 13.16 30.98
C SER A 25 -22.20 13.89 31.38
N SER A 26 -22.80 14.64 30.47
CA SER A 26 -24.23 14.97 30.52
C SER A 26 -24.74 15.29 29.12
N GLN A 27 -25.50 14.34 28.58
CA GLN A 27 -26.52 14.61 27.57
C GLN A 27 -27.77 15.15 28.27
N HIS A 28 -28.29 16.31 27.84
CA HIS A 28 -29.73 16.60 27.74
C HIS A 28 -29.89 17.92 26.96
N LYS A 29 -30.32 17.89 25.69
CA LYS A 29 -31.70 18.10 25.21
C LYS A 29 -32.29 19.50 25.50
N THR A 30 -32.59 20.15 24.37
CA THR A 30 -33.83 20.86 23.99
C THR A 30 -34.08 22.30 24.45
N SER A 31 -34.19 23.20 23.46
CA SER A 31 -35.42 23.94 23.10
C SER A 31 -35.25 24.61 21.72
N THR A 32 -36.01 24.20 20.68
CA THR A 32 -37.34 24.70 20.20
C THR A 32 -37.29 26.15 19.69
N LYS A 33 -37.86 26.61 18.55
CA LYS A 33 -38.83 26.15 17.51
C LYS A 33 -38.57 27.04 16.24
N SER A 34 -38.81 26.64 15.00
CA SER A 34 -40.13 26.63 14.32
C SER A 34 -39.95 26.19 12.83
N SER A 35 -40.59 25.08 12.40
CA SER A 35 -41.71 24.96 11.43
C SER A 35 -41.34 25.20 9.94
N THR A 36 -41.63 24.31 8.97
CA THR A 36 -42.96 23.74 8.67
C THR A 36 -42.89 22.39 7.94
N LYS A 37 -43.90 21.58 8.24
CA LYS A 37 -44.24 20.19 7.92
C LYS A 37 -45.11 20.09 6.65
N THR A 38 -44.95 19.05 5.84
CA THR A 38 -46.10 18.28 5.32
C THR A 38 -45.73 16.82 4.98
N GLN A 39 -46.45 15.90 5.64
CA GLN A 39 -46.53 14.46 5.37
C GLN A 39 -47.49 14.22 4.19
N MET A 40 -47.43 13.04 3.56
CA MET A 40 -48.57 12.13 3.52
C MET A 40 -48.19 10.76 2.94
N THR A 41 -48.70 9.72 3.60
CA THR A 41 -48.75 8.31 3.21
C THR A 41 -49.98 8.03 2.35
N SER A 42 -49.90 7.10 1.40
CA SER A 42 -51.08 6.34 0.94
C SER A 42 -50.70 5.01 0.27
N LYS A 43 -51.66 4.09 0.36
CA LYS A 43 -51.60 2.63 0.28
C LYS A 43 -52.16 2.10 -1.05
N SER A 44 -51.62 0.96 -1.51
CA SER A 44 -52.22 -0.06 -2.40
C SER A 44 -52.59 0.30 -3.85
N SER A 45 -52.09 -0.46 -4.83
CA SER A 45 -52.85 -1.56 -5.48
C SER A 45 -52.13 -2.18 -6.68
N GLN A 46 -52.49 -3.44 -6.93
CA GLN A 46 -51.99 -4.45 -7.87
C GLN A 46 -52.05 -4.10 -9.37
N LYS A 47 -51.15 -4.71 -10.16
CA LYS A 47 -51.39 -5.64 -11.30
C LYS A 47 -50.02 -6.02 -11.91
N LYS A 48 -49.57 -7.27 -11.87
CA LYS A 48 -49.93 -8.47 -12.67
C LYS A 48 -49.30 -8.50 -14.07
N SER A 49 -48.24 -9.30 -14.19
CA SER A 49 -47.95 -10.26 -15.28
C SER A 49 -46.89 -11.24 -14.73
N SER A 50 -47.19 -12.46 -14.24
CA SER A 50 -47.39 -13.72 -15.00
C SER A 50 -46.53 -13.81 -16.27
N SER A 51 -45.65 -14.79 -16.48
CA SER A 51 -45.85 -16.24 -16.27
C SER A 51 -44.55 -17.08 -16.38
N GLN A 52 -44.52 -18.16 -15.59
CA GLN A 52 -43.97 -19.54 -15.80
C GLN A 52 -42.46 -19.72 -16.10
N SER A 53 -41.64 -20.48 -15.36
CA SER A 53 -41.72 -21.76 -14.61
C SER A 53 -41.62 -23.06 -15.44
N SER A 54 -40.50 -23.79 -15.28
CA SER A 54 -40.33 -25.27 -15.22
C SER A 54 -38.83 -25.57 -15.36
N LYS A 55 -38.06 -26.03 -14.37
CA LYS A 55 -38.06 -27.29 -13.61
C LYS A 55 -38.10 -28.55 -14.50
N GLY A 56 -37.01 -29.31 -14.50
CA GLY A 56 -36.89 -30.64 -15.10
C GLY A 56 -35.45 -31.16 -15.02
N GLN A 57 -35.30 -32.39 -14.56
CA GLN A 57 -34.11 -33.01 -13.95
C GLN A 57 -33.75 -34.29 -14.75
N GLU A 58 -32.60 -34.91 -14.43
CA GLU A 58 -32.17 -36.30 -14.76
C GLU A 58 -31.39 -36.49 -16.08
N LYS A 59 -30.10 -36.86 -16.07
CA LYS A 59 -29.44 -38.17 -15.80
C LYS A 59 -29.67 -39.20 -16.93
N ASN A 60 -28.65 -39.54 -17.72
CA ASN A 60 -27.85 -40.78 -17.60
C ASN A 60 -26.95 -41.07 -18.84
N SER A 61 -25.78 -41.66 -18.56
CA SER A 61 -25.03 -42.70 -19.33
C SER A 61 -24.59 -42.41 -20.77
N SER A 62 -23.28 -42.30 -21.06
CA SER A 62 -22.31 -43.40 -21.31
C SER A 62 -21.92 -43.34 -22.80
N SER A 63 -20.71 -43.52 -23.29
CA SER A 63 -19.48 -44.13 -22.78
C SER A 63 -18.35 -43.91 -23.81
N SER A 64 -17.11 -43.99 -23.33
CA SER A 64 -15.94 -44.66 -23.95
C SER A 64 -15.43 -44.15 -25.31
N SER A 65 -14.14 -43.97 -25.56
CA SER A 65 -12.94 -44.29 -24.79
C SER A 65 -11.69 -43.95 -25.62
N SER A 66 -10.58 -43.75 -24.90
CA SER A 66 -9.23 -44.30 -25.17
C SER A 66 -8.48 -43.87 -26.45
N ALA A 67 -7.16 -43.65 -26.43
CA ALA A 67 -6.16 -43.64 -25.37
C ALA A 67 -4.80 -43.31 -26.03
N SER A 68 -3.85 -42.87 -25.17
CA SER A 68 -2.42 -43.24 -25.16
C SER A 68 -1.54 -42.76 -26.33
N SER A 69 -0.29 -42.32 -26.17
CA SER A 69 0.71 -42.63 -25.12
C SER A 69 1.96 -41.74 -25.25
N SER A 70 2.51 -41.39 -24.08
CA SER A 70 3.94 -41.34 -23.71
C SER A 70 4.97 -40.64 -24.62
N SER A 71 5.74 -39.70 -24.04
CA SER A 71 7.13 -40.00 -23.62
C SER A 71 7.70 -38.90 -22.72
N GLN A 72 8.33 -39.33 -21.63
CA GLN A 72 9.18 -38.56 -20.74
C GLN A 72 10.41 -38.04 -21.48
N ALA A 73 10.84 -36.82 -21.18
CA ALA A 73 12.24 -36.46 -21.16
C ALA A 73 12.44 -35.24 -20.25
N ASP A 74 13.32 -35.42 -19.29
CA ASP A 74 13.82 -34.47 -18.31
C ASP A 74 14.19 -33.10 -18.87
N LYS A 75 13.72 -32.06 -18.18
CA LYS A 75 14.47 -30.82 -17.95
C LYS A 75 13.88 -30.17 -16.69
N LYS A 76 14.42 -30.57 -15.55
CA LYS A 76 14.36 -29.77 -14.32
C LYS A 76 15.26 -28.56 -14.55
N GLN A 77 14.76 -27.58 -15.29
CA GLN A 77 15.32 -26.23 -15.26
C GLN A 77 14.86 -25.60 -13.95
N GLU A 78 15.75 -25.67 -12.97
CA GLU A 78 15.89 -24.63 -11.96
C GLU A 78 15.75 -23.27 -12.66
N PRO A 79 14.82 -22.39 -12.26
CA PRO A 79 14.89 -21.03 -12.73
C PRO A 79 16.07 -20.40 -12.01
N GLU A 80 17.23 -20.36 -12.68
CA GLU A 80 18.19 -19.30 -12.43
C GLU A 80 17.44 -17.98 -12.62
N GLN A 81 16.98 -17.42 -11.50
CA GLN A 81 16.41 -16.10 -11.43
C GLN A 81 17.55 -15.10 -11.68
N LYS A 82 17.95 -14.97 -12.96
CA LYS A 82 18.52 -13.74 -13.48
C LYS A 82 17.42 -12.70 -13.32
N GLN A 83 17.42 -12.07 -12.15
CA GLN A 83 16.63 -10.90 -11.83
C GLN A 83 17.19 -9.73 -12.63
N ASP A 84 17.04 -9.80 -13.95
CA ASP A 84 17.25 -8.66 -14.81
C ASP A 84 16.13 -7.68 -14.43
N GLY A 85 16.50 -6.54 -13.86
CA GLY A 85 15.59 -5.50 -13.36
C GLY A 85 14.76 -4.82 -14.45
N LYS A 86 14.53 -5.50 -15.58
CA LYS A 86 13.67 -5.06 -16.66
C LYS A 86 12.23 -5.15 -16.17
N SER A 87 11.61 -3.99 -16.01
CA SER A 87 10.18 -3.89 -15.80
C SER A 87 9.45 -4.59 -16.94
N SER A 88 8.35 -5.29 -16.66
CA SER A 88 7.52 -5.82 -17.76
C SER A 88 7.05 -4.69 -18.66
N GLU A 89 6.75 -4.97 -19.93
CA GLU A 89 6.14 -4.00 -20.86
C GLU A 89 4.83 -3.40 -20.30
N ASN A 90 4.22 -4.04 -19.30
CA ASN A 90 3.00 -3.57 -18.64
C ASN A 90 3.25 -2.57 -17.48
N SER A 91 4.49 -2.32 -17.09
CA SER A 91 4.79 -1.37 -16.01
C SER A 91 4.70 0.06 -16.49
N SER A 92 4.09 0.93 -15.69
CA SER A 92 4.09 2.37 -15.94
C SER A 92 5.36 3.07 -15.45
N LEU A 93 6.17 2.37 -14.65
CA LEU A 93 7.40 2.91 -14.07
C LEU A 93 8.60 2.77 -15.03
N ASN A 94 9.34 3.86 -15.20
CA ASN A 94 10.65 3.85 -15.85
C ASN A 94 11.75 3.90 -14.79
N LEU A 95 12.13 2.72 -14.27
CA LEU A 95 13.08 2.63 -13.14
C LEU A 95 14.44 3.28 -13.45
N ASP A 96 14.91 3.22 -14.70
CA ASP A 96 16.20 3.81 -15.07
C ASP A 96 16.13 5.34 -15.06
N ALA A 97 15.03 5.93 -15.53
CA ALA A 97 14.78 7.37 -15.44
C ALA A 97 14.63 7.84 -13.99
N LEU A 98 13.96 7.04 -13.14
CA LEU A 98 13.81 7.35 -11.71
C LEU A 98 15.18 7.49 -11.02
N THR A 99 16.13 6.60 -11.32
CA THR A 99 17.49 6.67 -10.74
C THR A 99 18.32 7.85 -11.25
N GLN A 100 17.89 8.48 -12.35
CA GLN A 100 18.51 9.67 -12.93
C GLN A 100 17.81 10.97 -12.50
N GLY A 101 16.79 10.87 -11.63
CA GLY A 101 16.07 12.02 -11.09
C GLY A 101 14.84 12.46 -11.89
N ASP A 102 14.46 11.73 -12.94
CA ASP A 102 13.18 11.94 -13.62
C ASP A 102 12.09 11.12 -12.92
N TYR A 103 11.35 11.78 -12.03
CA TYR A 103 10.29 11.18 -11.22
C TYR A 103 8.90 11.19 -11.88
N SER A 104 8.81 11.50 -13.18
CA SER A 104 7.53 11.65 -13.87
C SER A 104 6.70 10.37 -13.87
N SER A 105 7.34 9.20 -14.02
CA SER A 105 6.65 7.91 -14.10
C SER A 105 6.03 7.46 -12.77
N ILE A 106 6.62 7.84 -11.63
CA ILE A 106 6.15 7.45 -10.29
C ILE A 106 5.15 8.45 -9.67
N ALA A 107 5.04 9.65 -10.24
CA ALA A 107 4.18 10.72 -9.74
C ALA A 107 2.70 10.29 -9.66
N GLY A 108 2.03 10.72 -8.60
CA GLY A 108 0.63 10.40 -8.32
C GLY A 108 0.38 10.06 -6.86
N THR A 109 -0.81 9.54 -6.60
CA THR A 109 -1.25 9.08 -5.28
C THR A 109 -1.20 7.56 -5.21
N TRP A 110 -0.64 7.05 -4.13
CA TRP A 110 -0.44 5.64 -3.83
C TRP A 110 -1.13 5.30 -2.52
N THR A 111 -1.79 4.14 -2.46
CA THR A 111 -2.60 3.73 -1.30
C THR A 111 -2.42 2.24 -1.01
N ASP A 112 -2.33 1.87 0.27
CA ASP A 112 -2.35 0.45 0.69
C ASP A 112 -3.74 -0.04 1.10
N ALA A 113 -3.83 -1.31 1.47
CA ALA A 113 -5.06 -1.96 1.91
C ALA A 113 -5.66 -1.38 3.21
N SER A 114 -4.86 -0.67 4.02
CA SER A 114 -5.31 -0.02 5.25
C SER A 114 -5.75 1.43 5.06
N GLY A 115 -5.61 1.97 3.85
CA GLY A 115 -5.95 3.36 3.52
C GLY A 115 -4.84 4.36 3.82
N ARG A 116 -3.60 3.93 4.08
CA ARG A 116 -2.47 4.88 4.17
C ARG A 116 -2.18 5.44 2.79
N VAL A 117 -1.86 6.73 2.73
CA VAL A 117 -1.66 7.47 1.48
C VAL A 117 -0.24 8.02 1.40
N ILE A 118 0.39 7.81 0.23
CA ILE A 118 1.60 8.48 -0.21
C ILE A 118 1.29 9.28 -1.47
N VAL A 119 1.73 10.54 -1.52
CA VAL A 119 1.62 11.38 -2.72
C VAL A 119 3.01 11.74 -3.18
N ILE A 120 3.29 11.60 -4.48
CA ILE A 120 4.60 11.89 -5.08
C ILE A 120 4.42 12.87 -6.23
N SER A 121 5.23 13.92 -6.26
CA SER A 121 5.28 14.87 -7.37
C SER A 121 6.46 14.57 -8.31
N PRO A 122 6.37 14.97 -9.59
CA PRO A 122 7.47 14.76 -10.54
C PRO A 122 8.73 15.61 -10.20
N GLN A 123 8.63 16.57 -9.28
CA GLN A 123 9.76 17.38 -8.78
C GLN A 123 10.48 16.73 -7.58
N GLY A 124 10.18 15.46 -7.26
CA GLY A 124 10.81 14.75 -6.14
C GLY A 124 10.32 15.23 -4.77
N ARG A 125 9.14 15.85 -4.72
CA ARG A 125 8.42 16.08 -3.44
C ARG A 125 7.57 14.88 -3.13
N ILE A 126 7.43 14.59 -1.84
CA ILE A 126 6.63 13.48 -1.35
C ILE A 126 5.85 13.90 -0.10
N SER A 127 4.65 13.37 0.06
CA SER A 127 3.92 13.40 1.33
C SER A 127 3.56 11.99 1.74
N VAL A 128 3.86 11.63 2.98
CA VAL A 128 3.59 10.32 3.56
C VAL A 128 2.72 10.55 4.79
N LEU A 129 1.48 10.09 4.74
CA LEU A 129 0.48 10.35 5.80
C LEU A 129 0.34 11.85 6.17
N GLY A 130 0.53 12.75 5.19
CA GLY A 130 0.45 14.19 5.38
C GLY A 130 1.78 14.86 5.74
N THR A 131 2.79 14.12 6.19
CA THR A 131 4.13 14.66 6.46
C THR A 131 4.88 14.84 5.15
N ARG A 132 5.39 16.06 4.91
CA ARG A 132 6.06 16.42 3.65
C ARG A 132 7.57 16.17 3.74
N GLY A 133 8.16 15.79 2.62
CA GLY A 133 9.60 15.64 2.48
C GLY A 133 10.04 15.69 1.02
N THR A 134 11.29 15.31 0.82
CA THR A 134 11.90 15.10 -0.49
C THR A 134 12.24 13.64 -0.68
N MET A 135 12.48 13.24 -1.92
CA MET A 135 12.94 11.89 -2.23
C MET A 135 14.14 11.89 -3.16
N THR A 136 14.91 10.81 -3.08
CA THR A 136 15.83 10.36 -4.13
C THR A 136 15.60 8.89 -4.39
N ILE A 137 15.92 8.42 -5.60
CA ILE A 137 15.78 7.00 -5.96
C ILE A 137 17.13 6.52 -6.46
N GLY A 138 17.61 5.41 -5.90
CA GLY A 138 18.83 4.74 -6.29
C GLY A 138 18.63 3.23 -6.38
N ARG A 139 19.74 2.51 -6.50
CA ARG A 139 19.79 1.05 -6.37
C ARG A 139 20.47 0.71 -5.05
N ASP A 140 19.95 -0.25 -4.31
CA ASP A 140 20.60 -0.75 -3.10
C ASP A 140 21.78 -1.69 -3.42
N GLY A 141 22.45 -2.22 -2.39
CA GLY A 141 23.56 -3.15 -2.56
C GLY A 141 23.18 -4.50 -3.21
N LYS A 142 21.88 -4.77 -3.40
CA LYS A 142 21.33 -5.97 -4.02
C LYS A 142 20.71 -5.67 -5.40
N GLY A 143 20.81 -4.43 -5.89
CA GLY A 143 20.30 -4.00 -7.19
C GLY A 143 18.81 -3.62 -7.21
N GLU A 144 18.16 -3.50 -6.05
CA GLU A 144 16.73 -3.14 -5.95
C GLU A 144 16.55 -1.63 -6.00
N ALA A 145 15.49 -1.16 -6.66
CA ALA A 145 15.19 0.26 -6.66
C ALA A 145 14.72 0.69 -5.26
N LEU A 146 15.47 1.59 -4.65
CA LEU A 146 15.21 2.11 -3.31
C LEU A 146 14.99 3.62 -3.37
N MET A 147 13.81 4.03 -2.94
CA MET A 147 13.48 5.41 -2.69
C MET A 147 13.87 5.76 -1.25
N THR A 148 14.72 6.76 -1.11
CA THR A 148 15.03 7.37 0.19
C THR A 148 14.15 8.60 0.35
N VAL A 149 13.29 8.59 1.36
CA VAL A 149 12.47 9.74 1.75
C VAL A 149 13.18 10.48 2.87
N THR A 150 13.34 11.80 2.73
CA THR A 150 13.95 12.66 3.75
C THR A 150 12.98 13.77 4.15
N TYR A 151 12.63 13.82 5.44
CA TYR A 151 11.78 14.85 6.02
C TYR A 151 12.58 16.10 6.44
N ASP A 152 11.88 17.19 6.71
CA ASP A 152 12.50 18.48 7.08
C ASP A 152 13.27 18.42 8.42
N ASP A 153 12.93 17.48 9.29
CA ASP A 153 13.64 17.22 10.56
C ASP A 153 14.94 16.41 10.38
N GLY A 154 15.28 16.06 9.14
CA GLY A 154 16.46 15.27 8.78
C GLY A 154 16.29 13.76 8.96
N SER A 155 15.14 13.29 9.44
CA SER A 155 14.85 11.86 9.49
C SER A 155 14.59 11.30 8.09
N SER A 156 14.94 10.04 7.88
CA SER A 156 14.79 9.38 6.59
C SER A 156 14.41 7.91 6.71
N PHE A 157 13.70 7.39 5.71
CA PHE A 157 13.38 5.97 5.60
C PHE A 157 13.32 5.52 4.13
N GLY A 158 13.34 4.20 3.93
CA GLY A 158 13.36 3.57 2.61
C GLY A 158 12.00 3.05 2.17
N ILE A 159 11.72 3.18 0.87
CA ILE A 159 10.60 2.53 0.18
C ILE A 159 11.16 1.77 -1.02
N LEU A 160 10.92 0.46 -1.07
CA LEU A 160 11.30 -0.37 -2.20
C LEU A 160 10.30 -0.18 -3.34
N ILE A 161 10.81 -0.18 -4.58
CA ILE A 161 10.00 0.02 -5.78
C ILE A 161 10.12 -1.23 -6.66
N TYR A 162 8.97 -1.81 -7.02
CA TYR A 162 8.89 -2.92 -7.95
C TYR A 162 7.92 -2.59 -9.08
N GLY A 163 8.40 -2.67 -10.31
CA GLY A 163 7.55 -2.50 -11.48
C GLY A 163 6.65 -3.71 -11.71
N ALA A 164 5.54 -3.53 -12.42
CA ALA A 164 4.69 -4.64 -12.85
C ALA A 164 5.51 -5.75 -13.53
N GLY A 165 5.16 -7.00 -13.22
CA GLY A 165 5.83 -8.22 -13.64
C GLY A 165 7.08 -8.60 -12.83
N GLN A 166 7.55 -7.76 -11.90
CA GLN A 166 8.71 -8.09 -11.06
C GLN A 166 8.26 -8.69 -9.72
N ALA A 167 8.65 -9.92 -9.39
CA ALA A 167 8.42 -10.44 -8.05
C ALA A 167 9.33 -9.75 -7.03
N ILE A 168 8.81 -9.47 -5.83
CA ILE A 168 9.65 -9.13 -4.68
C ILE A 168 10.53 -10.35 -4.38
N PRO A 169 11.85 -10.17 -4.22
CA PRO A 169 12.76 -11.28 -3.96
C PRO A 169 12.43 -12.08 -2.70
N GLU A 170 12.59 -13.40 -2.78
CA GLU A 170 12.35 -14.36 -1.68
C GLU A 170 13.11 -14.02 -0.39
N ARG A 171 14.26 -13.34 -0.50
CA ARG A 171 15.05 -12.83 0.63
C ARG A 171 14.29 -11.88 1.56
N HIS A 172 13.18 -11.29 1.10
CA HIS A 172 12.33 -10.41 1.90
C HIS A 172 11.25 -11.16 2.68
N PHE A 173 11.18 -12.49 2.53
CA PHE A 173 10.15 -13.31 3.11
C PHE A 173 10.73 -14.41 3.98
N GLN A 174 9.89 -14.96 4.86
CA GLN A 174 10.20 -16.18 5.59
C GLN A 174 10.45 -17.33 4.61
N SER A 175 11.32 -18.28 5.00
CA SER A 175 11.71 -19.39 4.12
C SER A 175 10.48 -20.14 3.57
N GLY A 176 10.44 -20.30 2.24
CA GLY A 176 9.35 -20.96 1.53
C GLY A 176 8.14 -20.07 1.22
N GLN A 177 8.17 -18.78 1.60
CA GLN A 177 7.17 -17.80 1.16
C GLN A 177 7.63 -17.07 -0.10
N ALA A 178 6.66 -16.77 -0.96
CA ALA A 178 6.83 -15.98 -2.17
C ALA A 178 6.08 -14.65 -2.03
N ASP A 179 6.35 -13.72 -2.95
CA ASP A 179 5.68 -12.44 -3.05
C ASP A 179 4.14 -12.61 -3.11
N PRO A 180 3.41 -12.22 -2.04
CA PRO A 180 1.95 -12.35 -2.01
C PRO A 180 1.24 -11.09 -2.57
N SER A 181 2.00 -10.12 -3.10
CA SER A 181 1.45 -8.91 -3.70
C SER A 181 0.90 -9.15 -5.12
N ASP A 182 0.14 -8.19 -5.63
CA ASP A 182 -0.31 -8.19 -7.01
C ASP A 182 0.86 -7.79 -7.93
N THR A 183 1.62 -8.80 -8.38
CA THR A 183 2.78 -8.61 -9.25
C THR A 183 2.41 -8.05 -10.62
N SER A 184 1.13 -8.03 -11.01
CA SER A 184 0.69 -7.39 -12.26
C SER A 184 0.70 -5.86 -12.20
N LYS A 185 0.94 -5.28 -11.02
CA LYS A 185 0.95 -3.83 -10.79
C LYS A 185 2.31 -3.33 -10.33
N ASP A 186 2.52 -2.05 -10.57
CA ASP A 186 3.60 -1.30 -9.92
C ASP A 186 3.31 -1.21 -8.41
N ARG A 187 4.35 -1.38 -7.59
CA ARG A 187 4.24 -1.45 -6.13
C ARG A 187 5.30 -0.58 -5.46
N LEU A 188 4.85 0.15 -4.44
CA LEU A 188 5.73 0.73 -3.43
C LEU A 188 5.62 -0.09 -2.17
N VAL A 189 6.74 -0.49 -1.58
CA VAL A 189 6.75 -1.30 -0.38
C VAL A 189 7.49 -0.57 0.73
N THR A 190 6.77 -0.20 1.78
CA THR A 190 7.37 0.49 2.93
C THR A 190 8.26 -0.51 3.67
N ALA A 191 9.58 -0.34 3.56
CA ALA A 191 10.55 -1.26 4.15
C ALA A 191 11.00 -0.73 5.51
N TYR A 192 10.60 -1.41 6.58
CA TYR A 192 11.11 -1.15 7.94
C TYR A 192 12.25 -2.11 8.31
N SER A 193 12.41 -3.19 7.57
CA SER A 193 13.35 -4.28 7.83
C SER A 193 13.67 -5.04 6.55
N ASP A 194 14.75 -5.83 6.59
CA ASP A 194 15.14 -6.71 5.49
C ASP A 194 14.08 -7.78 5.19
N ILE A 195 13.36 -8.24 6.22
CA ILE A 195 12.22 -9.16 6.09
C ILE A 195 10.91 -8.37 6.19
N LEU A 196 10.08 -8.40 5.15
CA LEU A 196 8.85 -7.59 5.01
C LEU A 196 7.61 -8.30 5.59
N ASP A 197 7.62 -9.62 5.71
CA ASP A 197 6.47 -10.44 6.11
C ASP A 197 6.52 -10.92 7.58
N GLN A 198 7.29 -10.27 8.45
CA GLN A 198 7.48 -10.73 9.83
C GLN A 198 6.17 -10.92 10.62
N GLY A 199 5.13 -10.13 10.33
CA GLY A 199 3.79 -10.28 10.93
C GLY A 199 2.79 -11.04 10.06
N GLY A 200 3.25 -11.74 9.03
CA GLY A 200 2.42 -12.48 8.08
C GLY A 200 1.80 -11.62 6.99
N SER A 201 0.96 -12.28 6.17
CA SER A 201 0.46 -11.74 4.90
C SER A 201 -0.40 -10.49 5.05
N GLU A 202 -1.20 -10.37 6.12
CA GLU A 202 -2.03 -9.18 6.34
C GLU A 202 -1.20 -7.94 6.70
N GLN A 203 -0.20 -8.09 7.57
CA GLN A 203 0.73 -7.00 7.86
C GLN A 203 1.53 -6.63 6.60
N PHE A 204 1.90 -7.61 5.79
CA PHE A 204 2.58 -7.35 4.52
C PHE A 204 1.70 -6.59 3.53
N LYS A 205 0.42 -6.95 3.36
CA LYS A 205 -0.53 -6.21 2.50
C LYS A 205 -0.62 -4.74 2.88
N ASN A 206 -0.56 -4.45 4.18
CA ASN A 206 -0.54 -3.08 4.67
C ASN A 206 0.78 -2.36 4.38
N GLN A 207 1.85 -3.02 3.96
CA GLN A 207 3.11 -2.39 3.54
C GLN A 207 3.18 -2.11 2.04
N VAL A 208 2.30 -2.69 1.25
CA VAL A 208 2.30 -2.57 -0.22
C VAL A 208 1.27 -1.53 -0.65
N LEU A 209 1.74 -0.49 -1.33
CA LEU A 209 0.90 0.53 -1.93
C LEU A 209 0.84 0.34 -3.44
N TYR A 210 -0.35 0.59 -3.99
CA TYR A 210 -0.61 0.64 -5.42
C TYR A 210 -1.04 2.05 -5.82
N LYS A 211 -0.77 2.42 -7.06
CA LYS A 211 -1.18 3.72 -7.59
C LYS A 211 -2.72 3.79 -7.67
N SER A 212 -3.31 4.75 -6.96
CA SER A 212 -4.76 4.97 -6.92
C SER A 212 -5.20 6.12 -7.81
N SER A 213 -4.32 7.09 -8.09
CA SER A 213 -4.57 8.16 -9.06
C SER A 213 -3.28 8.82 -9.56
N ASN A 214 -3.38 9.63 -10.62
CA ASN A 214 -2.30 10.51 -11.06
C ASN A 214 -2.31 11.88 -10.34
N ASP A 215 -3.14 12.05 -9.31
CA ASP A 215 -3.22 13.31 -8.56
C ASP A 215 -2.02 13.48 -7.63
N TYR A 216 -1.45 14.67 -7.65
CA TYR A 216 -0.39 15.13 -6.74
C TYR A 216 -0.57 16.60 -6.37
N SER A 217 -1.77 17.15 -6.55
CA SER A 217 -2.10 18.56 -6.29
C SER A 217 -1.87 18.99 -4.84
N SER A 218 -1.92 18.06 -3.88
CA SER A 218 -1.56 18.35 -2.48
C SER A 218 -0.08 18.75 -2.32
N LEU A 219 0.76 18.46 -3.32
CA LEU A 219 2.17 18.83 -3.35
C LEU A 219 2.46 20.07 -4.22
N SER A 220 1.51 20.57 -5.01
CA SER A 220 1.70 21.79 -5.82
C SER A 220 1.51 23.04 -4.98
N GLN A 221 2.59 23.53 -4.38
CA GLN A 221 2.73 24.87 -3.81
C GLN A 221 4.14 25.39 -4.04
#